data_AF-A0AAU4FD70-F1
#
_entry.id   AF-A0AAU4FD70-F1
#
_cell.length_a   1.000
_cell.length_b   1.000
_cell.length_c   1.000
_cell.angle_alpha   90.00
_cell.angle_beta   90.00
_cell.angle_gamma   90.00
#
_symmetry.space_group_name_H-M   'P 1'
#
loop_
_entity.id
_entity.type
_entity.pdbx_description
1 polymer ?
#
loop_
_entity_poly.entity_id
_entity_poly.type
_entity_poly.pdbx_seq_one_letter_code
_entity_poly.pdbx_strand_id
1 'polypeptide(L)'
;MYLKPILVLAIAAATLCAAPAAHAATAGPLTGLAGKCATVTGGATADGTRIRLSTCTGSGAQNWTVQDDGTIRALGKCLDVQGGSAANGTPIQLWSCLGNTHQKWSYDSTSGRLVNPATAGCLDVTGQSSTDGTPLQLWTCNNQTNQRWTLPSGPPPACPRTPGQSVVPVDYAGKRYPVTVYVPANAPATAPLVLNLHGSGSTGAGQLSYSNMAAAADGYLAAFPEGAISYQGGLSWNVPGVGTPPAGARDDVGFLDQVITTLTGTLCADPHRTYLTGYSGGGRMTSAFACARPDRIAAIAPVAGLRAGRPTPGNTSVPDPASCRPGVPVPVIAFHGKQDATNPYDGGGTDLWQYSVPVAQQRWASIDGCGTGPSTTQVSTHVTLTTYCDVQLYTVADGGHTWPGSPQAKPENGNTTHEIDANTLLWRFFAAHSR
;
A
#
# COMPACT_ATOMS: atom_id res chain seq x y z
N MET A 1 -56.56 38.66 35.96
CA MET A 1 -55.13 38.72 35.59
C MET A 1 -54.85 37.48 34.76
N TYR A 2 -54.74 37.63 33.43
CA TYR A 2 -54.54 36.53 32.49
C TYR A 2 -53.08 36.04 32.55
N LEU A 3 -52.86 34.74 32.76
CA LEU A 3 -51.62 34.07 32.35
C LEU A 3 -51.96 32.82 31.55
N LYS A 4 -51.62 32.84 30.26
CA LYS A 4 -51.46 31.64 29.42
C LYS A 4 -50.05 31.07 29.67
N PRO A 5 -49.87 29.74 29.77
CA PRO A 5 -48.59 29.11 29.50
C PRO A 5 -48.56 28.50 28.10
N ILE A 6 -47.34 28.46 27.59
CA ILE A 6 -46.90 28.31 26.19
C ILE A 6 -46.89 26.83 25.79
N LEU A 7 -47.39 26.55 24.58
CA LEU A 7 -47.23 25.25 23.91
C LEU A 7 -45.80 25.15 23.38
N VAL A 8 -44.99 24.25 23.96
CA VAL A 8 -43.64 23.94 23.46
C VAL A 8 -43.77 22.90 22.36
N LEU A 9 -43.48 23.28 21.12
CA LEU A 9 -43.42 22.39 19.97
C LEU A 9 -42.10 21.61 20.03
N ALA A 10 -42.16 20.31 20.29
CA ALA A 10 -40.99 19.43 20.19
C ALA A 10 -40.70 19.15 18.71
N ILE A 11 -39.60 19.70 18.20
CA ILE A 11 -39.07 19.36 16.87
C ILE A 11 -38.28 18.06 17.02
N ALA A 12 -38.82 16.96 16.52
CA ALA A 12 -38.07 15.72 16.36
C ALA A 12 -37.05 15.89 15.22
N ALA A 13 -35.78 16.03 15.57
CA ALA A 13 -34.69 15.97 14.60
C ALA A 13 -34.54 14.51 14.13
N ALA A 14 -34.99 14.22 12.91
CA ALA A 14 -34.67 12.98 12.23
C ALA A 14 -33.18 12.99 11.87
N THR A 15 -32.36 12.28 12.64
CA THR A 15 -30.99 11.92 12.25
C THR A 15 -31.07 11.02 11.02
N LEU A 16 -30.80 11.60 9.84
CA LEU A 16 -30.40 10.80 8.69
C LEU A 16 -29.05 10.16 9.04
N CYS A 17 -29.04 8.84 9.25
CA CYS A 17 -27.82 8.06 9.11
C CYS A 17 -27.34 8.22 7.66
N ALA A 18 -26.34 9.07 7.45
CA ALA A 18 -25.54 8.98 6.24
C ALA A 18 -24.83 7.62 6.28
N ALA A 19 -25.30 6.68 5.44
CA ALA A 19 -24.52 5.49 5.12
C ALA A 19 -23.14 5.96 4.61
N PRO A 20 -22.04 5.29 4.99
CA PRO A 20 -20.75 5.61 4.40
C PRO A 20 -20.88 5.49 2.88
N ALA A 21 -20.33 6.45 2.14
CA ALA A 21 -20.23 6.34 0.70
C ALA A 21 -19.47 5.06 0.38
N ALA A 22 -20.19 4.01 -0.03
CA ALA A 22 -19.60 2.81 -0.58
C ALA A 22 -18.69 3.27 -1.72
N HIS A 23 -17.40 2.90 -1.67
CA HIS A 23 -16.55 3.00 -2.85
C HIS A 23 -17.34 2.38 -3.99
N ALA A 24 -17.60 3.14 -5.04
CA ALA A 24 -18.35 2.63 -6.18
C ALA A 24 -17.53 1.51 -6.81
N ALA A 25 -17.88 0.27 -6.46
CA ALA A 25 -17.24 -0.92 -6.98
C ALA A 25 -17.29 -0.86 -8.51
N THR A 26 -16.10 -0.98 -9.12
CA THR A 26 -15.91 -0.76 -10.55
C THR A 26 -16.74 -1.74 -11.36
N ALA A 27 -17.68 -1.23 -12.17
CA ALA A 27 -18.52 -2.02 -13.04
C ALA A 27 -17.96 -2.03 -14.47
N GLY A 28 -17.93 -3.21 -15.11
CA GLY A 28 -17.39 -3.37 -16.45
C GLY A 28 -17.30 -4.84 -16.89
N PRO A 29 -16.64 -5.13 -18.02
CA PRO A 29 -16.54 -6.49 -18.53
C PRO A 29 -15.55 -7.33 -17.72
N LEU A 30 -15.96 -8.53 -17.34
CA LEU A 30 -15.05 -9.61 -16.91
C LEU A 30 -14.59 -10.35 -18.17
N THR A 31 -13.35 -10.13 -18.59
CA THR A 31 -12.83 -10.67 -19.88
C THR A 31 -11.89 -11.84 -19.64
N GLY A 32 -11.89 -12.81 -20.54
CA GLY A 32 -11.04 -14.00 -20.45
C GLY A 32 -10.53 -14.43 -21.82
N LEU A 33 -10.62 -15.73 -22.10
CA LEU A 33 -10.10 -16.35 -23.32
C LEU A 33 -10.50 -15.57 -24.60
N ALA A 34 -9.52 -15.31 -25.46
CA ALA A 34 -9.67 -14.56 -26.71
C ALA A 34 -10.25 -13.14 -26.55
N GLY A 35 -10.09 -12.52 -25.37
CA GLY A 35 -10.61 -11.18 -25.07
C GLY A 35 -12.13 -11.12 -24.96
N LYS A 36 -12.80 -12.26 -24.79
CA LYS A 36 -14.26 -12.35 -24.72
C LYS A 36 -14.77 -12.23 -23.29
N CYS A 37 -16.04 -11.88 -23.16
CA CYS A 37 -16.68 -11.53 -21.90
C CYS A 37 -17.38 -12.73 -21.26
N ALA A 38 -17.24 -12.88 -19.95
CA ALA A 38 -18.18 -13.66 -19.14
C ALA A 38 -19.57 -12.99 -19.22
N THR A 39 -20.57 -13.75 -19.66
CA THR A 39 -21.87 -13.23 -20.06
C THR A 39 -22.97 -14.02 -19.37
N VAL A 40 -23.90 -13.33 -18.70
CA VAL A 40 -25.13 -13.93 -18.20
C VAL A 40 -25.97 -14.40 -19.39
N THR A 41 -26.27 -15.70 -19.44
CA THR A 41 -26.94 -16.28 -20.61
C THR A 41 -28.30 -15.64 -20.87
N GLY A 42 -28.43 -15.01 -22.04
CA GLY A 42 -29.65 -14.30 -22.44
C GLY A 42 -29.98 -13.06 -21.62
N GLY A 43 -29.07 -12.61 -20.75
CA GLY A 43 -29.34 -11.52 -19.80
C GLY A 43 -30.44 -11.84 -18.79
N ALA A 44 -30.73 -13.13 -18.57
CA ALA A 44 -31.78 -13.56 -17.65
C ALA A 44 -31.37 -13.35 -16.18
N THR A 45 -32.33 -13.00 -15.33
CA THR A 45 -32.13 -12.75 -13.90
C THR A 45 -32.61 -13.89 -13.01
N ALA A 46 -33.05 -15.01 -13.59
CA ALA A 46 -33.46 -16.19 -12.83
C ALA A 46 -32.25 -16.84 -12.12
N ASP A 47 -32.46 -17.33 -10.90
CA ASP A 47 -31.44 -18.13 -10.20
C ASP A 47 -31.12 -19.40 -11.00
N GLY A 48 -29.84 -19.71 -11.12
CA GLY A 48 -29.35 -20.83 -11.93
C GLY A 48 -29.06 -20.49 -13.40
N THR A 49 -29.24 -19.23 -13.80
CA THR A 49 -28.88 -18.78 -15.16
C THR A 49 -27.38 -19.00 -15.39
N ARG A 50 -27.02 -19.75 -16.44
CA ARG A 50 -25.62 -20.09 -16.73
C ARG A 50 -24.81 -18.89 -17.21
N ILE A 51 -23.53 -18.86 -16.84
CA ILE A 51 -22.58 -17.90 -17.39
C ILE A 51 -21.83 -18.56 -18.55
N ARG A 52 -21.69 -17.84 -19.65
CA ARG A 52 -21.00 -18.29 -20.88
C ARG A 52 -19.95 -17.29 -21.32
N LEU A 53 -18.99 -17.73 -22.12
CA LEU A 53 -18.11 -16.85 -22.87
C LEU A 53 -18.86 -16.32 -24.10
N SER A 54 -18.79 -15.03 -24.36
CA SER A 54 -19.35 -14.42 -25.58
C SER A 54 -18.57 -13.17 -25.97
N THR A 55 -18.61 -12.81 -27.25
CA THR A 55 -18.09 -11.53 -27.74
C THR A 55 -18.60 -10.37 -26.88
N CYS A 56 -17.71 -9.47 -26.50
CA CYS A 56 -18.07 -8.30 -25.69
C CYS A 56 -18.93 -7.34 -26.50
N THR A 57 -20.12 -7.05 -25.98
CA THR A 57 -21.18 -6.22 -26.58
C THR A 57 -21.43 -4.93 -25.80
N GLY A 58 -20.92 -4.82 -24.57
CA GLY A 58 -21.23 -3.73 -23.64
C GLY A 58 -22.64 -3.81 -23.03
N SER A 59 -23.35 -4.92 -23.24
CA SER A 59 -24.69 -5.13 -22.64
C SER A 59 -24.63 -5.27 -21.12
N GLY A 60 -25.74 -4.97 -20.44
CA GLY A 60 -25.85 -5.16 -19.00
C GLY A 60 -25.61 -6.61 -18.53
N ALA A 61 -25.80 -7.60 -19.41
CA ALA A 61 -25.50 -9.01 -19.14
C ALA A 61 -24.00 -9.33 -19.06
N GLN A 62 -23.14 -8.39 -19.45
CA GLN A 62 -21.68 -8.47 -19.40
C GLN A 62 -21.09 -7.44 -18.43
N ASN A 63 -21.93 -6.69 -17.73
CA ASN A 63 -21.50 -5.68 -16.78
C ASN A 63 -21.40 -6.29 -15.38
N TRP A 64 -20.17 -6.64 -14.99
CA TRP A 64 -19.85 -7.23 -13.70
C TRP A 64 -19.21 -6.21 -12.77
N THR A 65 -19.41 -6.40 -11.48
CA THR A 65 -18.85 -5.56 -10.43
C THR A 65 -18.16 -6.44 -9.40
N VAL A 66 -16.90 -6.15 -9.07
CA VAL A 66 -16.14 -6.84 -8.03
C VAL A 66 -16.29 -6.07 -6.73
N GLN A 67 -16.75 -6.73 -5.67
CA GLN A 67 -17.06 -6.12 -4.38
C GLN A 67 -15.97 -6.46 -3.35
N ASP A 68 -15.75 -5.56 -2.39
CA ASP A 68 -14.78 -5.76 -1.28
C ASP A 68 -15.13 -6.98 -0.41
N ASP A 69 -16.39 -7.43 -0.44
CA ASP A 69 -16.84 -8.64 0.26
C ASP A 69 -16.43 -9.95 -0.46
N GLY A 70 -15.67 -9.87 -1.56
CA GLY A 70 -15.22 -11.01 -2.36
C GLY A 70 -16.26 -11.57 -3.32
N THR A 71 -17.42 -10.92 -3.50
CA THR A 71 -18.41 -11.32 -4.52
C THR A 71 -18.16 -10.61 -5.85
N ILE A 72 -18.49 -11.30 -6.95
CA ILE A 72 -18.53 -10.72 -8.29
C ILE A 72 -19.99 -10.71 -8.72
N ARG A 73 -20.53 -9.54 -9.08
CA ARG A 73 -21.97 -9.33 -9.24
C ARG A 73 -22.35 -8.83 -10.62
N ALA A 74 -23.43 -9.34 -11.18
CA ALA A 74 -24.09 -8.80 -12.38
C ALA A 74 -25.60 -8.88 -12.22
N LEU A 75 -26.32 -7.91 -12.79
CA LEU A 75 -27.79 -7.87 -12.74
C LEU A 75 -28.38 -8.02 -11.32
N GLY A 76 -27.68 -7.47 -10.31
CA GLY A 76 -28.09 -7.55 -8.90
C GLY A 76 -27.85 -8.89 -8.21
N LYS A 77 -27.16 -9.84 -8.87
CA LYS A 77 -26.92 -11.20 -8.39
C LYS A 77 -25.43 -11.57 -8.45
N CYS A 78 -25.07 -12.66 -7.79
CA CYS A 78 -23.70 -13.10 -7.57
C CYS A 78 -23.27 -14.20 -8.55
N LEU A 79 -21.99 -14.18 -8.93
CA LEU A 79 -21.30 -15.26 -9.63
C LEU A 79 -21.12 -16.44 -8.66
N ASP A 80 -21.72 -17.57 -8.98
CA ASP A 80 -21.95 -18.67 -8.04
C ASP A 80 -21.46 -20.01 -8.61
N VAL A 81 -20.79 -20.79 -7.77
CA VAL A 81 -20.46 -22.20 -8.05
C VAL A 81 -21.70 -23.05 -7.76
N GLN A 82 -22.26 -23.72 -8.77
CA GLN A 82 -23.51 -24.45 -8.63
C GLN A 82 -23.45 -25.47 -7.50
N GLY A 83 -24.29 -25.26 -6.48
CA GLY A 83 -24.39 -26.13 -5.30
C GLY A 83 -23.12 -26.17 -4.43
N GLY A 84 -22.12 -25.32 -4.68
CA GLY A 84 -20.84 -25.34 -3.95
C GLY A 84 -19.95 -26.55 -4.23
N SER A 85 -20.24 -27.31 -5.28
CA SER A 85 -19.49 -28.50 -5.61
C SER A 85 -18.05 -28.16 -6.04
N ALA A 86 -17.08 -28.89 -5.49
CA ALA A 86 -15.67 -28.79 -5.89
C ALA A 86 -15.31 -29.68 -7.09
N ALA A 87 -16.28 -30.41 -7.66
CA ALA A 87 -16.02 -31.28 -8.81
C ALA A 87 -15.66 -30.47 -10.07
N ASN A 88 -14.67 -30.95 -10.82
CA ASN A 88 -14.33 -30.40 -12.14
C ASN A 88 -15.54 -30.49 -13.07
N GLY A 89 -15.83 -29.38 -13.76
CA GLY A 89 -17.01 -29.25 -14.60
C GLY A 89 -18.26 -28.76 -13.88
N THR A 90 -18.16 -28.45 -12.57
CA THR A 90 -19.26 -27.81 -11.84
C THR A 90 -19.64 -26.50 -12.53
N PRO A 91 -20.90 -26.30 -12.91
CA PRO A 91 -21.29 -25.11 -13.65
C PRO A 91 -21.17 -23.82 -12.85
N ILE A 92 -20.85 -22.74 -13.56
CA ILE A 92 -20.93 -21.38 -13.02
C ILE A 92 -22.25 -20.74 -13.43
N GLN A 93 -22.92 -20.15 -12.44
CA GLN A 93 -24.27 -19.63 -12.59
C GLN A 93 -24.42 -18.26 -11.93
N LEU A 94 -25.50 -17.58 -12.27
CA LEU A 94 -25.99 -16.40 -11.57
C LEU A 94 -26.95 -16.85 -10.46
N TRP A 95 -26.73 -16.38 -9.24
CA TRP A 95 -27.59 -16.69 -8.10
C TRP A 95 -27.78 -15.48 -7.18
N SER A 96 -28.91 -15.39 -6.51
CA SER A 96 -29.17 -14.42 -5.45
C SER A 96 -27.99 -14.36 -4.46
N CYS A 97 -27.57 -13.17 -4.04
CA CYS A 97 -26.41 -13.05 -3.16
C CYS A 97 -26.76 -13.51 -1.74
N LEU A 98 -26.32 -14.71 -1.37
CA LEU A 98 -26.61 -15.37 -0.09
C LEU A 98 -25.52 -15.17 0.97
N GLY A 99 -24.37 -14.60 0.59
CA GLY A 99 -23.23 -14.40 1.50
C GLY A 99 -22.48 -15.69 1.86
N ASN A 100 -22.83 -16.82 1.24
CA ASN A 100 -22.14 -18.08 1.42
C ASN A 100 -20.79 -18.11 0.69
N THR A 101 -20.02 -19.19 0.90
CA THR A 101 -18.67 -19.34 0.35
C THR A 101 -18.65 -19.71 -1.13
N HIS A 102 -19.76 -20.18 -1.72
CA HIS A 102 -19.86 -20.54 -3.14
C HIS A 102 -19.82 -19.32 -4.06
N GLN A 103 -20.08 -18.15 -3.49
CA GLN A 103 -20.16 -16.85 -4.17
C GLN A 103 -18.93 -15.97 -3.92
N LYS A 104 -17.92 -16.51 -3.24
CA LYS A 104 -16.67 -15.81 -2.93
C LYS A 104 -15.60 -16.18 -3.95
N TRP A 105 -14.88 -15.17 -4.41
CA TRP A 105 -13.83 -15.29 -5.40
C TRP A 105 -12.61 -14.48 -4.96
N SER A 106 -11.43 -15.08 -5.06
CA SER A 106 -10.13 -14.44 -4.87
C SER A 106 -9.46 -14.30 -6.23
N TYR A 107 -9.00 -13.09 -6.56
CA TYR A 107 -8.26 -12.84 -7.79
C TYR A 107 -6.76 -12.84 -7.51
N ASP A 108 -6.02 -13.67 -8.24
CA ASP A 108 -4.56 -13.64 -8.27
C ASP A 108 -4.12 -12.76 -9.45
N SER A 109 -3.60 -11.57 -9.16
CA SER A 109 -3.18 -10.60 -10.17
C SER A 109 -1.95 -11.02 -10.97
N THR A 110 -1.11 -11.91 -10.43
CA THR A 110 0.09 -12.39 -11.12
C THR A 110 -0.26 -13.44 -12.17
N SER A 111 -1.17 -14.36 -11.85
CA SER A 111 -1.61 -15.40 -12.79
C SER A 111 -2.86 -15.04 -13.62
N GLY A 112 -3.64 -14.04 -13.17
CA GLY A 112 -4.93 -13.67 -13.73
C GLY A 112 -6.06 -14.63 -13.35
N ARG A 113 -5.90 -15.46 -12.32
CA ARG A 113 -6.90 -16.48 -11.95
C ARG A 113 -7.96 -15.94 -11.00
N LEU A 114 -9.20 -16.38 -11.21
CA LEU A 114 -10.29 -16.24 -10.25
C LEU A 114 -10.51 -17.58 -9.55
N VAL A 115 -10.18 -17.65 -8.27
CA VAL A 115 -10.24 -18.87 -7.44
C VAL A 115 -11.43 -18.77 -6.49
N ASN A 116 -12.26 -19.80 -6.40
CA ASN A 116 -13.21 -19.93 -5.30
C ASN A 116 -12.47 -20.51 -4.07
N PRO A 117 -12.32 -19.76 -2.95
CA PRO A 117 -11.52 -20.22 -1.82
C PRO A 117 -12.06 -21.46 -1.12
N ALA A 118 -13.37 -21.75 -1.25
CA ALA A 118 -14.01 -22.87 -0.58
C ALA A 118 -13.72 -24.20 -1.28
N THR A 119 -13.60 -24.18 -2.61
CA THR A 119 -13.37 -25.37 -3.43
C THR A 119 -11.93 -25.48 -3.94
N ALA A 120 -11.14 -24.41 -3.82
CA ALA A 120 -9.84 -24.23 -4.45
C ALA A 120 -9.86 -24.34 -6.01
N GLY A 121 -11.05 -24.31 -6.62
CA GLY A 121 -11.23 -24.36 -8.06
C GLY A 121 -11.15 -22.98 -8.71
N CYS A 122 -10.75 -22.94 -9.97
CA CYS A 122 -10.64 -21.75 -10.80
C CYS A 122 -11.84 -21.60 -11.74
N LEU A 123 -12.20 -20.34 -12.02
CA LEU A 123 -13.13 -19.98 -13.09
C LEU A 123 -12.52 -20.34 -14.45
N ASP A 124 -13.22 -21.17 -15.22
CA ASP A 124 -12.67 -21.83 -16.40
C ASP A 124 -13.63 -21.74 -17.59
N VAL A 125 -13.11 -21.47 -18.78
CA VAL A 125 -13.84 -21.61 -20.04
C VAL A 125 -13.72 -23.07 -20.53
N THR A 126 -14.87 -23.74 -20.64
CA THR A 126 -14.92 -25.17 -20.95
C THR A 126 -14.15 -25.54 -22.22
N GLY A 127 -13.21 -26.49 -22.09
CA GLY A 127 -12.47 -27.06 -23.21
C GLY A 127 -11.53 -26.08 -23.94
N GLN A 128 -11.16 -24.96 -23.31
CA GLN A 128 -10.41 -23.87 -23.96
C GLN A 128 -11.07 -23.35 -25.26
N SER A 129 -12.39 -23.49 -25.39
CA SER A 129 -13.09 -23.07 -26.61
C SER A 129 -13.40 -21.58 -26.58
N SER A 130 -12.88 -20.85 -27.57
CA SER A 130 -13.18 -19.43 -27.77
C SER A 130 -14.51 -19.17 -28.51
N THR A 131 -15.29 -20.21 -28.82
CA THR A 131 -16.61 -20.09 -29.47
C THR A 131 -17.59 -19.32 -28.57
N ASP A 132 -18.40 -18.44 -29.17
CA ASP A 132 -19.48 -17.77 -28.42
C ASP A 132 -20.52 -18.80 -28.00
N GLY A 133 -20.93 -18.75 -26.74
CA GLY A 133 -21.81 -19.78 -26.17
C GLY A 133 -21.09 -20.75 -25.24
N THR A 134 -19.76 -20.84 -25.27
CA THR A 134 -19.02 -21.79 -24.44
C THR A 134 -19.32 -21.57 -22.95
N PRO A 135 -19.83 -22.58 -22.21
CA PRO A 135 -20.13 -22.44 -20.80
C PRO A 135 -18.89 -22.19 -19.95
N LEU A 136 -19.03 -21.40 -18.88
CA LEU A 136 -18.04 -21.37 -17.81
C LEU A 136 -18.31 -22.48 -16.80
N GLN A 137 -17.24 -22.99 -16.23
CA GLN A 137 -17.23 -24.05 -15.23
C GLN A 137 -16.20 -23.74 -14.14
N LEU A 138 -16.30 -24.46 -13.04
CA LEU A 138 -15.24 -24.60 -12.07
C LEU A 138 -14.30 -25.73 -12.52
N TRP A 139 -13.00 -25.49 -12.46
CA TRP A 139 -12.00 -26.50 -12.79
C TRP A 139 -10.78 -26.39 -11.90
N THR A 140 -10.00 -27.47 -11.78
CA THR A 140 -8.71 -27.45 -11.09
C THR A 140 -7.81 -26.37 -11.70
N CYS A 141 -7.27 -25.50 -10.86
CA CYS A 141 -6.41 -24.39 -11.29
C CYS A 141 -5.16 -24.88 -12.04
N ASN A 142 -4.91 -24.33 -13.22
CA ASN A 142 -3.79 -24.66 -14.08
C ASN A 142 -3.34 -23.45 -14.91
N ASN A 143 -2.21 -23.57 -15.64
CA ASN A 143 -1.57 -22.44 -16.32
C ASN A 143 -2.16 -22.09 -17.70
N GLN A 144 -3.25 -22.75 -18.12
CA GLN A 144 -3.87 -22.55 -19.44
C GLN A 144 -4.57 -21.18 -19.52
N THR A 145 -4.73 -20.68 -20.74
CA THR A 145 -5.27 -19.34 -21.01
C THR A 145 -6.77 -19.24 -20.75
N ASN A 146 -7.49 -20.37 -20.72
CA ASN A 146 -8.92 -20.43 -20.44
C ASN A 146 -9.29 -20.21 -18.96
N GLN A 147 -8.30 -20.07 -18.08
CA GLN A 147 -8.47 -19.70 -16.66
C GLN A 147 -7.87 -18.33 -16.32
N ARG A 148 -7.44 -17.58 -17.33
CA ARG A 148 -6.93 -16.22 -17.17
C ARG A 148 -8.03 -15.22 -17.46
N TRP A 149 -8.28 -14.36 -16.49
CA TRP A 149 -9.33 -13.35 -16.50
C TRP A 149 -8.74 -11.99 -16.19
N THR A 150 -9.32 -10.96 -16.80
CA THR A 150 -9.10 -9.57 -16.46
C THR A 150 -10.40 -9.06 -15.85
N LEU A 151 -10.32 -8.59 -14.61
CA LEU A 151 -11.47 -8.05 -13.88
C LEU A 151 -12.03 -6.78 -14.54
N PRO A 152 -13.31 -6.46 -14.28
CA PRO A 152 -13.88 -5.16 -14.61
C PRO A 152 -13.00 -3.99 -14.17
N SER A 153 -12.38 -3.34 -15.15
CA SER A 153 -11.85 -1.99 -15.01
C SER A 153 -12.81 -1.08 -15.76
N GLY A 154 -13.45 -0.15 -15.06
CA GLY A 154 -14.15 0.97 -15.69
C GLY A 154 -13.14 1.80 -16.48
N PRO A 155 -13.57 2.89 -17.15
CA PRO A 155 -12.60 3.92 -17.52
C PRO A 155 -11.74 4.21 -16.27
N PRO A 156 -10.41 4.37 -16.41
CA PRO A 156 -9.56 4.72 -15.28
C PRO A 156 -10.27 5.84 -14.53
N PRO A 157 -10.37 5.80 -13.19
CA PRO A 157 -10.94 6.93 -12.46
C PRO A 157 -10.31 8.19 -13.04
N ALA A 158 -11.13 9.14 -13.48
CA ALA A 158 -10.60 10.43 -13.84
C ALA A 158 -10.00 10.94 -12.53
N CYS A 159 -8.67 10.87 -12.42
CA CYS A 159 -7.92 11.41 -11.31
C CYS A 159 -7.41 12.78 -11.76
N PRO A 160 -8.26 13.82 -11.76
CA PRO A 160 -7.82 15.14 -12.12
C PRO A 160 -6.68 15.52 -11.18
N ARG A 161 -5.53 15.79 -11.79
CA ARG A 161 -4.32 16.15 -11.09
C ARG A 161 -3.94 17.57 -11.48
N THR A 162 -3.83 18.43 -10.48
CA THR A 162 -3.25 19.75 -10.65
C THR A 162 -1.80 19.67 -10.18
N PRO A 163 -0.81 19.98 -11.05
CA PRO A 163 0.57 20.06 -10.63
C PRO A 163 0.78 21.03 -9.46
N GLY A 164 1.71 20.71 -8.58
CA GLY A 164 2.02 21.46 -7.38
C GLY A 164 1.56 20.77 -6.09
N GLN A 165 1.59 21.53 -5.01
CA GLN A 165 1.21 21.04 -3.68
C GLN A 165 -0.30 21.19 -3.44
N SER A 166 -0.90 20.16 -2.85
CA SER A 166 -2.29 20.16 -2.39
C SER A 166 -2.42 19.37 -1.07
N VAL A 167 -3.60 19.40 -0.47
CA VAL A 167 -3.93 18.58 0.70
C VAL A 167 -5.05 17.62 0.31
N VAL A 168 -4.81 16.33 0.48
CA VAL A 168 -5.81 15.28 0.29
C VAL A 168 -6.33 14.84 1.67
N PRO A 169 -7.64 14.91 1.93
CA PRO A 169 -8.21 14.38 3.16
C PRO A 169 -8.25 12.85 3.13
N VAL A 170 -7.83 12.23 4.22
CA VAL A 170 -7.88 10.77 4.42
C VAL A 170 -8.73 10.46 5.64
N ASP A 171 -9.84 9.76 5.43
CA ASP A 171 -10.72 9.30 6.50
C ASP A 171 -10.19 7.97 7.07
N TYR A 172 -9.94 7.94 8.38
CA TYR A 172 -9.44 6.75 9.08
C TYR A 172 -9.95 6.71 10.52
N ALA A 173 -10.49 5.57 10.94
CA ALA A 173 -11.04 5.34 12.28
C ALA A 173 -12.02 6.45 12.74
N GLY A 174 -12.91 6.89 11.85
CA GLY A 174 -13.93 7.91 12.14
C GLY A 174 -13.40 9.35 12.25
N LYS A 175 -12.13 9.59 11.91
CA LYS A 175 -11.52 10.93 11.87
C LYS A 175 -10.95 11.22 10.48
N ARG A 176 -10.92 12.50 10.12
CA ARG A 176 -10.35 12.99 8.86
C ARG A 176 -8.97 13.60 9.12
N TYR A 177 -7.95 13.11 8.40
CA TYR A 177 -6.57 13.58 8.51
C TYR A 177 -6.12 14.25 7.21
N PRO A 178 -5.43 15.40 7.29
CA PRO A 178 -4.84 16.01 6.12
C PRO A 178 -3.56 15.27 5.70
N VAL A 179 -3.40 15.00 4.41
CA VAL A 179 -2.15 14.51 3.83
C VAL A 179 -1.67 15.54 2.82
N THR A 180 -0.48 16.09 3.05
CA THR A 180 0.14 16.97 2.05
C THR A 180 0.61 16.11 0.88
N VAL A 181 0.28 16.52 -0.35
CA VAL A 181 0.68 15.81 -1.58
C VAL A 181 1.32 16.80 -2.54
N TYR A 182 2.38 16.39 -3.20
CA TYR A 182 2.99 17.07 -4.32
C TYR A 182 2.83 16.24 -5.60
N VAL A 183 2.29 16.89 -6.64
CA VAL A 183 2.13 16.33 -7.98
C VAL A 183 3.12 17.03 -8.92
N PRO A 184 4.14 16.35 -9.47
CA PRO A 184 5.03 16.98 -10.43
C PRO A 184 4.33 17.19 -11.77
N ALA A 185 4.72 18.24 -12.50
CA ALA A 185 4.10 18.57 -13.79
C ALA A 185 4.27 17.48 -14.85
N ASN A 186 5.30 16.64 -14.72
CA ASN A 186 5.58 15.50 -15.59
C ASN A 186 5.03 14.16 -15.07
N ALA A 187 4.11 14.15 -14.08
CA ALA A 187 3.51 12.92 -13.56
C ALA A 187 2.74 12.16 -14.67
N PRO A 188 3.02 10.86 -14.90
CA PRO A 188 2.34 10.09 -15.94
C PRO A 188 0.89 9.72 -15.53
N ALA A 189 0.07 9.25 -16.48
CA ALA A 189 -1.34 8.90 -16.27
C ALA A 189 -1.57 7.92 -15.10
N THR A 190 -0.66 6.97 -14.90
CA THR A 190 -0.56 6.13 -13.71
C THR A 190 0.80 6.37 -13.08
N ALA A 191 0.85 7.16 -12.01
CA ALA A 191 2.09 7.68 -11.46
C ALA A 191 2.60 6.85 -10.27
N PRO A 192 3.91 6.55 -10.19
CA PRO A 192 4.47 5.95 -9.00
C PRO A 192 4.28 6.90 -7.79
N LEU A 193 4.16 6.31 -6.60
CA LEU A 193 3.85 7.03 -5.36
C LEU A 193 4.93 6.79 -4.31
N VAL A 194 5.39 7.86 -3.67
CA VAL A 194 6.26 7.78 -2.49
C VAL A 194 5.61 8.49 -1.32
N LEU A 195 5.44 7.77 -0.22
CA LEU A 195 5.10 8.37 1.07
C LEU A 195 6.40 8.70 1.80
N ASN A 196 6.59 9.97 2.20
CA ASN A 196 7.77 10.46 2.91
C ASN A 196 7.39 10.91 4.32
N LEU A 197 7.79 10.12 5.31
CA LEU A 197 7.36 10.25 6.69
C LEU A 197 8.28 11.18 7.49
N HIS A 198 7.68 12.14 8.20
CA HIS A 198 8.41 13.13 8.98
C HIS A 198 9.11 12.52 10.22
N GLY A 199 10.19 13.16 10.66
CA GLY A 199 10.83 12.88 11.96
C GLY A 199 9.97 13.31 13.15
N SER A 200 10.26 12.79 14.34
CA SER A 200 9.57 13.15 15.58
C SER A 200 9.66 14.66 15.85
N GLY A 201 8.54 15.29 16.21
CA GLY A 201 8.44 16.73 16.45
C GLY A 201 8.24 17.58 15.19
N SER A 202 8.01 16.95 14.04
CA SER A 202 7.75 17.62 12.77
C SER A 202 6.32 17.38 12.28
N THR A 203 6.04 17.78 11.04
CA THR A 203 4.76 17.64 10.33
C THR A 203 5.02 17.17 8.90
N GLY A 204 3.96 16.82 8.15
CA GLY A 204 4.10 16.41 6.76
C GLY A 204 4.65 17.54 5.88
N ALA A 205 4.11 18.75 6.05
CA ALA A 205 4.63 19.94 5.38
C ALA A 205 6.08 20.25 5.78
N GLY A 206 6.45 20.05 7.05
CA GLY A 206 7.82 20.18 7.53
C GLY A 206 8.77 19.20 6.85
N GLN A 207 8.35 17.95 6.66
CA GLN A 207 9.15 16.94 5.96
C GLN A 207 9.30 17.23 4.47
N LEU A 208 8.25 17.71 3.81
CA LEU A 208 8.33 18.17 2.44
C LEU A 208 9.39 19.25 2.27
N SER A 209 9.38 20.26 3.15
CA SER A 209 10.36 21.33 3.15
C SER A 209 11.77 20.82 3.44
N TYR A 210 11.92 20.02 4.50
CA TYR A 210 13.21 19.53 4.98
C TYR A 210 13.90 18.58 3.99
N SER A 211 13.17 17.62 3.43
CA SER A 211 13.73 16.67 2.46
C SER A 211 13.96 17.28 1.08
N ASN A 212 13.37 18.45 0.79
CA ASN A 212 13.37 19.08 -0.53
C ASN A 212 12.85 18.17 -1.66
N MET A 213 12.00 17.19 -1.33
CA MET A 213 11.63 16.12 -2.24
C MET A 213 10.76 16.59 -3.41
N ALA A 214 9.96 17.66 -3.25
CA ALA A 214 9.19 18.24 -4.36
C ALA A 214 10.07 18.78 -5.49
N ALA A 215 11.21 19.41 -5.16
CA ALA A 215 12.13 19.93 -6.16
C ALA A 215 12.82 18.81 -6.96
N ALA A 216 12.93 17.62 -6.36
CA ALA A 216 13.56 16.45 -6.97
C ALA A 216 12.57 15.47 -7.59
N ALA A 217 11.25 15.65 -7.41
CA ALA A 217 10.26 14.65 -7.83
C ALA A 217 10.20 14.53 -9.35
N ASP A 218 10.65 13.38 -9.87
CA ASP A 218 10.71 13.08 -11.30
C ASP A 218 9.58 12.15 -11.73
N GLY A 219 8.38 12.71 -11.95
CA GLY A 219 7.19 11.92 -12.31
C GLY A 219 6.56 11.11 -11.16
N TYR A 220 7.13 11.17 -9.95
CA TYR A 220 6.58 10.54 -8.74
C TYR A 220 5.59 11.45 -8.02
N LEU A 221 4.43 10.92 -7.65
CA LEU A 221 3.59 11.53 -6.62
C LEU A 221 4.32 11.41 -5.28
N ALA A 222 4.43 12.51 -4.55
CA ALA A 222 5.03 12.51 -3.21
C ALA A 222 3.98 12.89 -2.17
N ALA A 223 3.75 12.02 -1.18
CA ALA A 223 2.79 12.24 -0.11
C ALA A 223 3.51 12.34 1.24
N PHE A 224 3.08 13.28 2.07
CA PHE A 224 3.67 13.58 3.37
C PHE A 224 2.58 13.51 4.43
N PRO A 225 2.19 12.28 4.84
CA PRO A 225 1.25 12.09 5.93
C PRO A 225 1.88 12.49 7.27
N GLU A 226 1.02 12.76 8.25
CA GLU A 226 1.44 13.19 9.59
C GLU A 226 1.14 12.12 10.63
N GLY A 227 2.02 11.96 11.62
CA GLY A 227 1.75 11.18 12.83
C GLY A 227 0.66 11.83 13.69
N ALA A 228 0.14 11.12 14.68
CA ALA A 228 -0.99 11.59 15.50
C ALA A 228 -0.62 11.87 16.97
N ILE A 229 0.59 11.56 17.40
CA ILE A 229 1.02 11.76 18.79
C ILE A 229 1.69 13.14 18.91
N SER A 230 1.15 14.02 19.75
CA SER A 230 1.78 15.31 20.04
C SER A 230 3.16 15.11 20.68
N TYR A 231 4.19 15.76 20.14
CA TYR A 231 5.56 15.64 20.61
C TYR A 231 6.35 16.91 20.31
N GLN A 232 6.92 17.56 21.34
CA GLN A 232 7.80 18.73 21.21
C GLN A 232 7.28 19.85 20.27
N GLY A 233 5.98 20.16 20.32
CA GLY A 233 5.37 21.19 19.48
C GLY A 233 5.03 20.74 18.04
N GLY A 234 5.36 19.50 17.67
CA GLY A 234 4.93 18.85 16.43
C GLY A 234 4.29 17.49 16.71
N LEU A 235 4.51 16.55 15.78
CA LEU A 235 3.87 15.23 15.80
C LEU A 235 4.92 14.10 15.79
N SER A 236 4.52 12.93 16.25
CA SER A 236 5.28 11.69 16.23
C SER A 236 4.40 10.51 15.82
N TRP A 237 5.05 9.48 15.30
CA TRP A 237 4.43 8.23 14.88
C TRP A 237 4.27 7.27 16.05
N ASN A 238 3.15 6.56 16.10
CA ASN A 238 2.97 5.33 16.87
C ASN A 238 3.69 4.18 16.15
N VAL A 239 5.01 4.13 16.28
CA VAL A 239 5.82 3.07 15.65
C VAL A 239 5.66 1.77 16.45
N PRO A 240 5.21 0.67 15.82
CA PRO A 240 5.05 -0.61 16.50
C PRO A 240 6.31 -1.05 17.25
N GLY A 241 6.23 -1.06 18.58
CA GLY A 241 7.32 -1.54 19.44
C GLY A 241 8.32 -0.52 19.89
N VAL A 242 8.02 0.73 19.63
CA VAL A 242 8.83 1.85 20.06
C VAL A 242 8.09 2.53 21.20
N GLY A 243 8.50 2.22 22.43
CA GLY A 243 7.88 2.75 23.64
C GLY A 243 6.45 2.25 23.86
N THR A 244 5.80 2.79 24.88
CA THR A 244 4.37 2.57 25.13
C THR A 244 3.60 3.73 24.54
N PRO A 245 2.77 3.52 23.50
CA PRO A 245 1.99 4.60 22.94
C PRO A 245 0.93 5.07 23.95
N PRO A 246 0.51 6.35 23.91
CA PRO A 246 -0.60 6.84 24.72
C PRO A 246 -1.88 6.02 24.48
N ALA A 247 -2.74 5.95 25.49
CA ALA A 247 -4.04 5.31 25.35
C ALA A 247 -4.84 5.96 24.21
N GLY A 248 -5.36 5.13 23.30
CA GLY A 248 -6.10 5.61 22.13
C GLY A 248 -5.22 6.19 21.01
N ALA A 249 -3.89 5.99 21.05
CA ALA A 249 -3.02 6.33 19.93
C ALA A 249 -3.50 5.65 18.64
N ARG A 250 -3.44 6.40 17.54
CA ARG A 250 -3.82 5.91 16.22
C ARG A 250 -2.92 4.74 15.81
N ASP A 251 -3.51 3.72 15.18
CA ASP A 251 -2.74 2.73 14.45
C ASP A 251 -2.17 3.39 13.18
N ASP A 252 -0.90 3.79 13.24
CA ASP A 252 -0.23 4.47 12.14
C ASP A 252 0.12 3.52 10.99
N VAL A 253 0.21 2.19 11.22
CA VAL A 253 0.38 1.23 10.12
C VAL A 253 -0.90 1.20 9.29
N GLY A 254 -2.05 1.01 9.94
CA GLY A 254 -3.35 1.01 9.29
C GLY A 254 -3.69 2.35 8.64
N PHE A 255 -3.29 3.47 9.26
CA PHE A 255 -3.48 4.79 8.66
C PHE A 255 -2.67 4.95 7.36
N LEU A 256 -1.37 4.61 7.35
CA LEU A 256 -0.54 4.71 6.15
C LEU A 256 -1.04 3.80 5.02
N ASP A 257 -1.57 2.63 5.36
CA ASP A 257 -2.22 1.72 4.41
C ASP A 257 -3.46 2.38 3.77
N GLN A 258 -4.26 3.07 4.58
CA GLN A 258 -5.41 3.86 4.11
C GLN A 258 -4.98 5.05 3.25
N VAL A 259 -3.86 5.71 3.56
CA VAL A 259 -3.29 6.78 2.71
C VAL A 259 -2.97 6.23 1.32
N ILE A 260 -2.29 5.09 1.22
CA ILE A 260 -2.00 4.44 -0.08
C ILE A 260 -3.30 4.16 -0.83
N THR A 261 -4.28 3.53 -0.17
CA THR A 261 -5.59 3.22 -0.77
C THR A 261 -6.27 4.48 -1.31
N THR A 262 -6.33 5.56 -0.51
CA THR A 262 -6.96 6.82 -0.91
C THR A 262 -6.24 7.46 -2.09
N LEU A 263 -4.91 7.49 -2.10
CA LEU A 263 -4.14 8.13 -3.19
C LEU A 263 -4.16 7.31 -4.49
N THR A 264 -4.23 5.98 -4.41
CA THR A 264 -4.51 5.14 -5.59
C THR A 264 -5.87 5.45 -6.19
N GLY A 265 -6.91 5.61 -5.36
CA GLY A 265 -8.26 5.91 -5.84
C GLY A 265 -8.47 7.36 -6.31
N THR A 266 -7.77 8.33 -5.72
CA THR A 266 -8.01 9.77 -5.99
C THR A 266 -7.01 10.39 -6.98
N LEU A 267 -5.76 9.91 -7.00
CA LEU A 267 -4.67 10.45 -7.82
C LEU A 267 -4.12 9.48 -8.86
N CYS A 268 -4.71 8.28 -8.97
CA CYS A 268 -4.25 7.22 -9.87
C CYS A 268 -2.78 6.86 -9.59
N ALA A 269 -2.43 6.85 -8.31
CA ALA A 269 -1.16 6.31 -7.84
C ALA A 269 -1.08 4.82 -8.18
N ASP A 270 0.05 4.41 -8.76
CA ASP A 270 0.30 3.04 -9.15
C ASP A 270 0.53 2.15 -7.91
N PRO A 271 -0.35 1.18 -7.62
CA PRO A 271 -0.17 0.30 -6.48
C PRO A 271 1.10 -0.56 -6.59
N HIS A 272 1.53 -0.93 -7.80
CA HIS A 272 2.74 -1.74 -8.01
C HIS A 272 4.03 -0.94 -7.92
N ARG A 273 3.94 0.39 -8.03
CA ARG A 273 5.05 1.34 -7.88
C ARG A 273 4.77 2.32 -6.74
N THR A 274 4.43 1.77 -5.59
CA THR A 274 4.27 2.51 -4.32
C THR A 274 5.46 2.22 -3.41
N TYR A 275 6.06 3.26 -2.82
CA TYR A 275 7.25 3.17 -1.99
C TYR A 275 7.08 3.99 -0.71
N LEU A 276 7.91 3.69 0.28
CA LEU A 276 7.86 4.37 1.57
C LEU A 276 9.26 4.80 2.00
N THR A 277 9.42 6.06 2.36
CA THR A 277 10.65 6.64 2.89
C THR A 277 10.33 7.49 4.12
N GLY A 278 11.33 7.84 4.91
CA GLY A 278 11.10 8.69 6.05
C GLY A 278 12.38 8.97 6.83
N TYR A 279 12.33 10.06 7.59
CA TYR A 279 13.45 10.56 8.38
C TYR A 279 13.30 10.23 9.86
N SER A 280 14.34 9.73 10.52
CA SER A 280 14.37 9.52 11.98
C SER A 280 13.20 8.67 12.49
N GLY A 281 12.27 9.24 13.26
CA GLY A 281 11.02 8.58 13.66
C GLY A 281 10.18 8.07 12.47
N GLY A 282 10.13 8.83 11.38
CA GLY A 282 9.53 8.41 10.12
C GLY A 282 10.31 7.27 9.46
N GLY A 283 11.64 7.24 9.54
CA GLY A 283 12.45 6.12 9.03
C GLY A 283 12.21 4.81 9.81
N ARG A 284 12.02 4.92 11.13
CA ARG A 284 11.59 3.78 11.97
C ARG A 284 10.18 3.31 11.57
N MET A 285 9.26 4.25 11.35
CA MET A 285 7.90 3.94 10.90
C MET A 285 7.90 3.27 9.52
N THR A 286 8.74 3.73 8.59
CA THR A 286 8.94 3.11 7.27
C THR A 286 9.36 1.65 7.39
N SER A 287 10.31 1.35 8.27
CA SER A 287 10.74 -0.01 8.56
C SER A 287 9.61 -0.86 9.15
N ALA A 288 8.86 -0.31 10.11
CA ALA A 288 7.76 -1.01 10.75
C ALA A 288 6.58 -1.29 9.81
N PHE A 289 6.27 -0.35 8.91
CA PHE A 289 5.26 -0.54 7.88
C PHE A 289 5.66 -1.68 6.93
N ALA A 290 6.92 -1.71 6.48
CA ALA A 290 7.41 -2.80 5.62
C ALA A 290 7.32 -4.17 6.28
N CYS A 291 7.58 -4.27 7.59
CA CYS A 291 7.39 -5.52 8.33
C CYS A 291 5.92 -5.97 8.38
N ALA A 292 4.97 -5.02 8.43
CA ALA A 292 3.56 -5.30 8.64
C ALA A 292 2.74 -5.42 7.35
N ARG A 293 3.12 -4.69 6.29
CA ARG A 293 2.40 -4.56 5.02
C ARG A 293 3.36 -4.62 3.82
N PRO A 294 4.20 -5.67 3.71
CA PRO A 294 5.14 -5.79 2.60
C PRO A 294 4.41 -5.92 1.25
N ASP A 295 3.16 -6.39 1.26
CA ASP A 295 2.28 -6.50 0.10
C ASP A 295 1.82 -5.15 -0.47
N ARG A 296 2.09 -4.03 0.21
CA ARG A 296 1.61 -2.70 -0.20
C ARG A 296 2.68 -1.83 -0.86
N ILE A 297 3.94 -2.21 -0.78
CA ILE A 297 5.08 -1.39 -1.21
C ILE A 297 6.10 -2.20 -2.01
N ALA A 298 6.68 -1.59 -3.03
CA ALA A 298 7.71 -2.22 -3.87
C ALA A 298 9.13 -2.11 -3.26
N ALA A 299 9.39 -1.07 -2.46
CA ALA A 299 10.64 -0.89 -1.75
C ALA A 299 10.50 0.15 -0.63
N ILE A 300 11.47 0.16 0.30
CA ILE A 300 11.58 1.21 1.31
C ILE A 300 12.91 1.95 1.27
N ALA A 301 12.89 3.15 1.86
CA ALA A 301 14.11 3.89 2.08
C ALA A 301 14.18 4.69 3.38
N PRO A 302 14.59 4.06 4.49
CA PRO A 302 14.76 4.76 5.76
C PRO A 302 15.99 5.68 5.76
N VAL A 303 15.81 6.94 6.17
CA VAL A 303 16.89 7.92 6.37
C VAL A 303 17.07 8.17 7.86
N ALA A 304 18.30 7.99 8.36
CA ALA A 304 18.63 8.13 9.77
C ALA A 304 17.71 7.31 10.71
N GLY A 305 17.21 6.16 10.26
CA GLY A 305 16.08 5.47 10.91
C GLY A 305 15.89 4.00 10.57
N LEU A 306 16.84 3.35 9.90
CA LEU A 306 16.71 1.94 9.50
C LEU A 306 16.57 1.02 10.71
N ARG A 307 15.50 0.22 10.71
CA ARG A 307 15.24 -0.85 11.68
C ARG A 307 14.72 -2.09 10.93
N ALA A 308 14.65 -3.23 11.59
CA ALA A 308 14.29 -4.53 11.00
C ALA A 308 13.61 -5.40 12.06
N GLY A 309 12.62 -4.80 12.73
CA GLY A 309 12.03 -5.31 13.97
C GLY A 309 12.45 -4.52 15.22
N ARG A 310 11.96 -4.97 16.37
CA ARG A 310 12.28 -4.46 17.70
C ARG A 310 13.56 -5.13 18.22
N PRO A 311 14.30 -4.53 19.16
CA PRO A 311 15.37 -5.23 19.87
C PRO A 311 14.85 -6.49 20.57
N THR A 312 15.66 -7.56 20.62
CA THR A 312 15.29 -8.80 21.30
C THR A 312 15.26 -8.61 22.82
N PRO A 313 14.18 -9.01 23.52
CA PRO A 313 14.16 -8.98 24.98
C PRO A 313 15.34 -9.77 25.56
N GLY A 314 16.13 -9.14 26.43
CA GLY A 314 17.31 -9.75 27.06
C GLY A 314 18.60 -9.73 26.22
N ASN A 315 18.54 -9.40 24.92
CA ASN A 315 19.71 -9.11 24.09
C ASN A 315 19.38 -8.02 23.07
N THR A 316 19.51 -6.77 23.48
CA THR A 316 19.07 -5.62 22.70
C THR A 316 19.96 -5.29 21.50
N SER A 317 21.14 -5.92 21.41
CA SER A 317 22.08 -5.79 20.28
C SER A 317 21.65 -6.57 19.03
N VAL A 318 20.58 -7.37 19.10
CA VAL A 318 20.04 -8.12 17.96
C VAL A 318 18.53 -7.86 17.77
N PRO A 319 18.05 -7.74 16.52
CA PRO A 319 16.63 -7.57 16.23
C PRO A 319 15.87 -8.88 16.47
N ASP A 320 14.69 -8.78 17.08
CA ASP A 320 13.78 -9.89 17.31
C ASP A 320 13.15 -10.34 15.99
N PRO A 321 13.47 -11.55 15.48
CA PRO A 321 12.90 -12.04 14.24
C PRO A 321 11.38 -12.21 14.30
N ALA A 322 10.76 -12.35 15.48
CA ALA A 322 9.30 -12.44 15.61
C ALA A 322 8.58 -11.11 15.35
N SER A 323 9.28 -10.00 15.57
CA SER A 323 8.71 -8.66 15.42
C SER A 323 8.71 -8.12 13.98
N CYS A 324 9.40 -8.79 13.05
CA CYS A 324 9.45 -8.44 11.63
C CYS A 324 9.66 -9.68 10.76
N ARG A 325 8.58 -10.12 10.09
CA ARG A 325 8.53 -11.31 9.23
C ARG A 325 7.68 -11.06 7.98
N PRO A 326 8.10 -10.16 7.08
CA PRO A 326 7.37 -9.99 5.83
C PRO A 326 7.38 -11.30 5.04
N GLY A 327 6.25 -11.61 4.39
CA GLY A 327 6.07 -12.85 3.61
C GLY A 327 6.70 -12.80 2.21
N VAL A 328 7.23 -11.65 1.82
CA VAL A 328 7.92 -11.40 0.55
C VAL A 328 9.17 -10.54 0.82
N PRO A 329 10.21 -10.63 -0.03
CA PRO A 329 11.37 -9.74 0.04
C PRO A 329 10.96 -8.27 -0.05
N VAL A 330 11.69 -7.38 0.63
CA VAL A 330 11.46 -5.93 0.59
C VAL A 330 12.78 -5.22 0.30
N PRO A 331 13.02 -4.80 -0.95
CA PRO A 331 14.19 -4.00 -1.31
C PRO A 331 14.34 -2.76 -0.42
N VAL A 332 15.57 -2.48 0.02
CA VAL A 332 15.89 -1.40 0.95
C VAL A 332 17.04 -0.55 0.42
N ILE A 333 16.87 0.76 0.43
CA ILE A 333 17.99 1.73 0.33
C ILE A 333 18.00 2.65 1.55
N ALA A 334 19.04 2.58 2.37
CA ALA A 334 19.13 3.34 3.61
C ALA A 334 20.29 4.33 3.61
N PHE A 335 20.15 5.40 4.39
CA PHE A 335 21.16 6.45 4.55
C PHE A 335 21.38 6.76 6.02
N HIS A 336 22.63 6.76 6.48
CA HIS A 336 22.93 7.02 7.89
C HIS A 336 24.31 7.65 8.10
N GLY A 337 24.39 8.62 8.99
CA GLY A 337 25.65 9.27 9.39
C GLY A 337 26.34 8.55 10.55
N LYS A 338 27.66 8.38 10.50
CA LYS A 338 28.40 7.73 11.61
C LYS A 338 28.52 8.62 12.85
N GLN A 339 28.36 9.93 12.70
CA GLN A 339 28.37 10.91 13.80
C GLN A 339 26.96 11.29 14.27
N ASP A 340 25.94 10.51 13.89
CA ASP A 340 24.57 10.69 14.36
C ASP A 340 24.49 10.47 15.89
N ALA A 341 24.35 11.56 16.65
CA ALA A 341 24.24 11.51 18.12
C ALA A 341 22.81 11.21 18.61
N THR A 342 21.80 11.24 17.74
CA THR A 342 20.39 10.99 18.11
C THR A 342 20.05 9.52 17.94
N ASN A 343 20.42 8.97 16.80
CA ASN A 343 20.26 7.58 16.40
C ASN A 343 21.66 7.02 16.07
N PRO A 344 22.50 6.70 17.08
CA PRO A 344 23.88 6.24 16.87
C PRO A 344 24.03 5.10 15.86
N TYR A 345 24.92 5.28 14.89
CA TYR A 345 25.18 4.29 13.83
C TYR A 345 25.52 2.90 14.38
N ASP A 346 26.37 2.87 15.41
CA ASP A 346 26.83 1.63 16.05
C ASP A 346 25.82 1.06 17.08
N GLY A 347 24.67 1.70 17.26
CA GLY A 347 23.69 1.34 18.29
C GLY A 347 24.11 1.82 19.68
N GLY A 348 23.59 1.18 20.73
CA GLY A 348 23.84 1.56 22.13
C GLY A 348 23.19 2.90 22.54
N GLY A 349 22.18 3.35 21.79
CA GLY A 349 21.44 4.57 22.10
C GLY A 349 20.36 4.35 23.15
N THR A 350 19.22 5.01 22.97
CA THR A 350 18.03 4.80 23.81
C THR A 350 17.51 3.35 23.73
N ASP A 351 16.60 2.94 24.61
CA ASP A 351 15.95 1.61 24.55
C ASP A 351 15.32 1.30 23.18
N LEU A 352 15.01 2.34 22.43
CA LEU A 352 14.40 2.31 21.10
C LEU A 352 15.43 2.20 19.97
N TRP A 353 16.72 2.32 20.29
CA TRP A 353 17.84 2.44 19.35
C TRP A 353 19.06 1.63 19.82
N GLN A 354 18.87 0.34 20.08
CA GLN A 354 19.89 -0.50 20.73
C GLN A 354 20.85 -1.18 19.75
N TYR A 355 20.36 -1.96 18.79
CA TYR A 355 21.23 -2.59 17.79
C TYR A 355 21.67 -1.58 16.71
N SER A 356 22.81 -1.86 16.06
CA SER A 356 23.44 -0.99 15.08
C SER A 356 22.73 -0.96 13.72
N VAL A 357 23.00 0.07 12.92
CA VAL A 357 22.45 0.21 11.56
C VAL A 357 22.93 -0.93 10.63
N PRO A 358 24.22 -1.33 10.64
CA PRO A 358 24.67 -2.52 9.90
C PRO A 358 23.94 -3.81 10.30
N VAL A 359 23.62 -4.00 11.58
CA VAL A 359 22.85 -5.16 12.04
C VAL A 359 21.42 -5.11 11.47
N ALA A 360 20.81 -3.92 11.39
CA ALA A 360 19.52 -3.74 10.73
C ALA A 360 19.58 -4.12 9.24
N GLN A 361 20.61 -3.65 8.53
CA GLN A 361 20.85 -3.95 7.11
C GLN A 361 21.02 -5.46 6.89
N GLN A 362 21.87 -6.10 7.69
CA GLN A 362 22.11 -7.55 7.58
C GLN A 362 20.83 -8.34 7.83
N ARG A 363 19.96 -7.88 8.74
CA ARG A 363 18.66 -8.52 8.97
C ARG A 363 17.74 -8.40 7.76
N TRP A 364 17.68 -7.24 7.09
CA TRP A 364 16.94 -7.10 5.82
C TRP A 364 17.50 -8.02 4.74
N ALA A 365 18.83 -8.09 4.59
CA ALA A 365 19.45 -9.04 3.65
C ALA A 365 19.07 -10.50 3.96
N SER A 366 18.97 -10.86 5.24
CA SER A 366 18.49 -12.18 5.67
C SER A 366 17.00 -12.39 5.40
N ILE A 367 16.16 -11.36 5.54
CA ILE A 367 14.73 -11.40 5.19
C ILE A 367 14.56 -11.67 3.70
N ASP A 368 15.37 -11.01 2.87
CA ASP A 368 15.32 -11.09 1.41
C ASP A 368 16.04 -12.33 0.85
N GLY A 369 16.58 -13.20 1.72
CA GLY A 369 17.21 -14.47 1.33
C GLY A 369 18.54 -14.30 0.60
N CYS A 370 19.27 -13.22 0.86
CA CYS A 370 20.47 -12.88 0.11
C CYS A 370 21.64 -13.80 0.47
N GLY A 371 22.10 -14.57 -0.51
CA GLY A 371 23.16 -15.57 -0.36
C GLY A 371 24.59 -15.03 -0.51
N THR A 372 24.75 -13.75 -0.89
CA THR A 372 26.05 -13.11 -1.11
C THR A 372 26.07 -11.67 -0.57
N GLY A 373 27.27 -11.20 -0.21
CA GLY A 373 27.51 -9.88 0.34
C GLY A 373 28.07 -9.88 1.77
N PRO A 374 28.40 -8.70 2.32
CA PRO A 374 28.28 -7.41 1.64
C PRO A 374 29.41 -7.18 0.65
N SER A 375 29.14 -6.41 -0.41
CA SER A 375 30.18 -5.66 -1.11
C SER A 375 30.19 -4.23 -0.59
N THR A 376 31.37 -3.60 -0.55
CA THR A 376 31.52 -2.20 -0.14
C THR A 376 32.24 -1.42 -1.22
N THR A 377 31.66 -0.28 -1.59
CA THR A 377 32.19 0.64 -2.60
C THR A 377 32.34 2.04 -2.00
N GLN A 378 33.49 2.67 -2.22
CA GLN A 378 33.67 4.09 -1.93
C GLN A 378 32.90 4.91 -2.98
N VAL A 379 31.89 5.66 -2.56
CA VAL A 379 31.05 6.49 -3.45
C VAL A 379 31.66 7.87 -3.64
N SER A 380 32.20 8.44 -2.55
CA SER A 380 32.84 9.75 -2.52
C SER A 380 33.84 9.80 -1.37
N THR A 381 34.38 10.98 -1.02
CA THR A 381 35.37 11.11 0.06
C THR A 381 34.86 10.56 1.39
N HIS A 382 33.63 10.90 1.77
CA HIS A 382 33.07 10.51 3.06
C HIS A 382 31.93 9.48 2.97
N VAL A 383 31.53 9.06 1.76
CA VAL A 383 30.38 8.16 1.58
C VAL A 383 30.83 6.80 1.10
N THR A 384 30.41 5.76 1.82
CA THR A 384 30.51 4.35 1.39
C THR A 384 29.13 3.76 1.14
N LEU A 385 29.02 2.92 0.11
CA LEU A 385 27.85 2.09 -0.14
C LEU A 385 28.20 0.65 0.23
N THR A 386 27.44 0.08 1.16
CA THR A 386 27.47 -1.35 1.48
C THR A 386 26.23 -2.01 0.92
N THR A 387 26.38 -3.09 0.16
CA THR A 387 25.26 -3.74 -0.54
C THR A 387 25.25 -5.25 -0.28
N TYR A 388 24.08 -5.75 0.10
CA TYR A 388 23.68 -7.15 -0.07
C TYR A 388 22.56 -7.11 -1.10
N CYS A 389 22.61 -7.87 -2.21
CA CYS A 389 21.48 -7.95 -3.17
C CYS A 389 20.81 -6.56 -3.43
N ASP A 390 19.50 -6.44 -3.17
CA ASP A 390 18.71 -5.19 -3.23
C ASP A 390 18.58 -4.47 -1.86
N VAL A 391 19.54 -4.68 -0.96
CA VAL A 391 19.63 -4.06 0.38
C VAL A 391 20.91 -3.21 0.45
N GLN A 392 20.74 -1.92 0.20
CA GLN A 392 21.78 -0.90 0.10
C GLN A 392 21.83 -0.01 1.36
N LEU A 393 23.03 0.26 1.86
CA LEU A 393 23.28 1.23 2.94
C LEU A 393 24.37 2.21 2.53
N TYR A 394 23.98 3.47 2.37
CA TYR A 394 24.88 4.61 2.26
C TYR A 394 25.27 5.08 3.66
N THR A 395 26.55 4.93 3.98
CA THR A 395 27.14 5.38 5.25
C THR A 395 27.95 6.64 5.01
N VAL A 396 27.68 7.68 5.80
CA VAL A 396 28.37 8.97 5.71
C VAL A 396 29.29 9.10 6.91
N ALA A 397 30.61 9.01 6.70
CA ALA A 397 31.62 8.89 7.75
C ALA A 397 31.63 10.08 8.72
N ASP A 398 31.41 11.28 8.21
CA ASP A 398 31.34 12.54 8.95
C ASP A 398 29.91 13.06 9.14
N GLY A 399 28.90 12.33 8.65
CA GLY A 399 27.50 12.74 8.67
C GLY A 399 26.86 12.61 10.04
N GLY A 400 25.98 13.56 10.38
CA GLY A 400 25.15 13.57 11.58
C GLY A 400 23.76 12.94 11.39
N HIS A 401 22.82 13.36 12.25
CA HIS A 401 21.41 12.98 12.20
C HIS A 401 20.68 13.81 11.13
N THR A 402 20.93 13.55 9.86
CA THR A 402 20.52 14.48 8.78
C THR A 402 20.01 13.76 7.54
N TRP A 403 19.34 14.50 6.65
CA TRP A 403 18.93 14.01 5.33
C TRP A 403 19.96 14.43 4.28
N PRO A 404 20.70 13.48 3.65
CA PRO A 404 21.72 13.83 2.66
C PRO A 404 21.18 14.68 1.51
N GLY A 405 21.83 15.80 1.22
CA GLY A 405 21.40 16.76 0.21
C GLY A 405 20.35 17.79 0.68
N SER A 406 19.86 17.71 1.92
CA SER A 406 18.87 18.68 2.42
C SER A 406 19.44 20.10 2.49
N PRO A 407 18.75 21.11 1.92
CA PRO A 407 19.14 22.51 2.04
C PRO A 407 18.73 23.13 3.39
N GLN A 408 17.97 22.39 4.21
CA GLN A 408 17.44 22.86 5.50
C GLN A 408 18.07 22.13 6.68
N ALA A 409 19.30 21.66 6.48
CA ALA A 409 20.12 21.06 7.51
C ALA A 409 20.24 21.96 8.74
N LYS A 410 20.01 21.37 9.91
CA LYS A 410 20.13 22.04 11.20
C LYS A 410 21.52 21.73 11.79
N PRO A 411 22.39 22.72 12.06
CA PRO A 411 23.74 22.48 12.55
C PRO A 411 23.79 21.63 13.84
N GLU A 412 22.76 21.74 14.70
CA GLU A 412 22.63 20.96 15.93
C GLU A 412 22.48 19.45 15.69
N ASN A 413 22.09 19.04 14.47
CA ASN A 413 21.98 17.64 14.10
C ASN A 413 23.31 17.06 13.56
N GLY A 414 24.38 17.85 13.51
CA GLY A 414 25.67 17.47 12.93
C GLY A 414 25.77 17.71 11.43
N ASN A 415 26.84 17.22 10.81
CA ASN A 415 27.12 17.50 9.39
C ASN A 415 26.03 16.93 8.46
N THR A 416 25.65 17.69 7.43
CA THR A 416 24.81 17.20 6.34
C THR A 416 25.66 17.10 5.09
N THR A 417 25.85 15.88 4.61
CA THR A 417 26.63 15.68 3.38
C THR A 417 25.85 16.19 2.17
N HIS A 418 26.59 16.82 1.25
CA HIS A 418 26.13 17.18 -0.09
C HIS A 418 26.94 16.44 -1.18
N GLU A 419 27.77 15.46 -0.80
CA GLU A 419 28.48 14.59 -1.76
C GLU A 419 27.53 13.62 -2.48
N ILE A 420 26.39 13.34 -1.85
CA ILE A 420 25.27 12.61 -2.43
C ILE A 420 23.97 13.37 -2.16
N ASP A 421 22.99 13.18 -3.03
CA ASP A 421 21.61 13.62 -2.84
C ASP A 421 20.74 12.38 -2.62
N ALA A 422 20.11 12.28 -1.44
CA ALA A 422 19.30 11.10 -1.12
C ALA A 422 18.14 10.96 -2.12
N ASN A 423 17.43 12.05 -2.45
CA ASN A 423 16.27 12.00 -3.35
C ASN A 423 16.61 11.40 -4.72
N THR A 424 17.73 11.82 -5.33
CA THR A 424 18.21 11.29 -6.60
C THR A 424 18.48 9.79 -6.55
N LEU A 425 19.10 9.33 -5.46
CA LEU A 425 19.39 7.91 -5.26
C LEU A 425 18.12 7.10 -4.98
N LEU A 426 17.19 7.66 -4.21
CA LEU A 426 15.85 7.10 -3.96
C LEU A 426 15.10 6.87 -5.27
N TRP A 427 15.05 7.86 -6.16
CA TRP A 427 14.33 7.73 -7.44
C TRP A 427 14.91 6.65 -8.35
N ARG A 428 16.23 6.57 -8.42
CA ARG A 428 16.91 5.53 -9.20
C ARG A 428 16.64 4.14 -8.63
N PHE A 429 16.69 4.01 -7.31
CA PHE A 429 16.40 2.76 -6.63
C PHE A 429 14.95 2.36 -6.84
N PHE A 430 13.99 3.25 -6.61
CA PHE A 430 12.56 2.97 -6.80
C PHE A 430 12.22 2.64 -8.25
N ALA A 431 12.82 3.31 -9.24
CA ALA A 431 12.61 3.01 -10.65
C ALA A 431 13.00 1.57 -11.04
N ALA A 432 13.91 0.94 -10.30
CA ALA A 432 14.35 -0.43 -10.54
C ALA A 432 13.46 -1.50 -9.86
N HIS A 433 12.48 -1.10 -9.03
CA HIS A 433 11.68 -2.03 -8.24
C HIS A 433 10.17 -1.82 -8.45
N SER A 434 9.45 -2.90 -8.73
CA SER A 434 7.99 -2.94 -8.80
C SER A 434 7.48 -4.26 -8.22
N ARG A 435 6.30 -4.25 -7.58
CA ARG A 435 5.68 -5.45 -7.01
C ARG A 435 5.08 -6.40 -8.04
#